data_AF-A0A0Q4B4Z8-F1
#
_entry.id   AF-A0A0Q4B4Z8-F1
#
_cell.length_a   1.000
_cell.length_b   1.000
_cell.length_c   1.000
_cell.angle_alpha   90.00
_cell.angle_beta   90.00
_cell.angle_gamma   90.00
#
_symmetry.space_group_name_H-M   'P 1'
#
loop_
_entity.id
_entity.type
_entity.pdbx_description
1 polymer ?
#
loop_
_entity_poly.entity_id
_entity_poly.type
_entity_poly.pdbx_seq_one_letter_code
_entity_poly.pdbx_strand_id
1 'polypeptide(L)'
;DVKIGAQVVQDFRYNDHDAIIPLLFQSGYLTIKNTIARATIFQLGYPNEEVRFGFLHELLPLYSSLTRTNIDIVVLELYELFDKGDLAGAMKHVSVILAGIIYGNIPN
;
A
#
# COMPACT_ATOMS: atom_id res chain seq x y z
N ASP A 1 1.93 -7.75 -5.34
CA ASP A 1 2.34 -9.01 -4.70
C ASP A 1 3.82 -9.01 -4.34
N VAL A 2 4.16 -9.55 -3.17
CA VAL A 2 5.53 -9.61 -2.63
C VAL A 2 5.95 -11.08 -2.55
N LYS A 3 7.19 -11.41 -2.93
CA LYS A 3 7.73 -12.78 -2.82
C LYS A 3 8.69 -12.85 -1.63
N ILE A 4 8.48 -13.85 -0.77
CA ILE A 4 9.27 -14.00 0.46
C ILE A 4 9.53 -15.49 0.72
N GLY A 5 10.73 -15.81 1.20
CA GLY A 5 11.07 -17.17 1.60
C GLY A 5 10.20 -17.63 2.77
N ALA A 6 9.76 -18.89 2.77
CA ALA A 6 8.89 -19.43 3.82
C ALA A 6 9.49 -19.29 5.22
N GLN A 7 10.82 -19.38 5.32
CA GLN A 7 11.58 -19.21 6.56
C GLN A 7 11.34 -17.83 7.17
N VAL A 8 11.28 -16.78 6.34
CA VAL A 8 11.16 -15.38 6.76
C VAL A 8 9.72 -15.05 7.16
N VAL A 9 8.72 -15.68 6.53
CA VAL A 9 7.32 -15.56 6.96
C VAL A 9 7.10 -16.14 8.35
N GLN A 10 7.88 -17.15 8.72
CA GLN A 10 7.82 -17.82 10.02
C GLN A 10 8.81 -17.24 11.05
N ASP A 11 9.76 -16.39 10.62
CA ASP A 11 10.71 -15.75 11.53
C ASP A 11 10.13 -14.43 12.05
N PHE A 12 9.50 -14.52 13.22
CA PHE A 12 8.81 -13.42 13.89
C PHE A 12 9.73 -12.57 14.78
N ARG A 13 11.05 -12.74 14.67
CA ARG A 13 12.00 -12.03 15.53
C ARG A 13 12.12 -10.57 15.08
N TYR A 14 11.51 -9.70 15.88
CA TYR A 14 11.41 -8.23 15.77
C TYR A 14 12.77 -7.51 15.95
N ASN A 15 13.85 -7.94 15.28
CA ASN A 15 15.18 -7.35 15.52
C ASN A 15 15.99 -6.99 14.28
N ASP A 16 15.36 -6.87 13.12
CA ASP A 16 15.99 -6.37 11.90
C ASP A 16 15.08 -5.38 11.17
N HIS A 17 15.67 -4.46 10.41
CA HIS A 17 14.98 -3.49 9.55
C HIS A 17 14.04 -4.16 8.51
N ASP A 18 14.14 -5.48 8.33
CA ASP A 18 13.38 -6.29 7.36
C ASP A 18 12.05 -6.88 7.91
N ALA A 19 11.64 -6.54 9.14
CA ALA A 19 10.48 -7.15 9.81
C ALA A 19 9.09 -6.67 9.35
N ILE A 20 8.99 -5.76 8.38
CA ILE A 20 7.71 -5.16 7.95
C ILE A 20 6.79 -6.20 7.29
N ILE A 21 7.33 -7.06 6.42
CA ILE A 21 6.51 -8.04 5.68
C ILE A 21 5.91 -9.11 6.63
N PRO A 22 6.67 -9.72 7.55
CA PRO A 22 6.10 -10.61 8.56
C PRO A 22 5.02 -9.92 9.43
N LEU A 23 5.22 -8.65 9.80
CA LEU A 23 4.25 -7.90 10.60
C LEU A 23 2.93 -7.66 9.85
N LEU A 24 3.00 -7.27 8.56
CA LEU A 24 1.83 -7.10 7.71
C LEU A 24 1.11 -8.43 7.46
N PHE A 25 1.85 -9.53 7.40
CA PHE A 25 1.27 -10.87 7.31
C PHE A 25 0.53 -11.26 8.61
N GLN A 26 1.14 -11.04 9.78
CA GLN A 26 0.54 -11.36 11.08
C GLN A 26 -0.69 -10.51 11.40
N SER A 27 -0.65 -9.23 11.05
CA SER A 27 -1.78 -8.30 11.24
C SER A 27 -2.91 -8.50 10.24
N GLY A 28 -2.75 -9.41 9.26
CA GLY A 28 -3.79 -9.77 8.30
C GLY A 28 -3.87 -8.86 7.07
N TYR A 29 -2.96 -7.89 6.92
CA TYR A 29 -2.86 -7.07 5.70
C TYR A 29 -2.36 -7.86 4.50
N LEU A 30 -1.52 -8.87 4.72
CA LEU A 30 -1.02 -9.77 3.68
C LEU A 30 -1.43 -11.22 3.98
N THR A 31 -1.77 -11.96 2.92
CA THR A 31 -2.03 -13.40 2.98
C THR A 31 -1.29 -14.13 1.85
N ILE A 32 -1.17 -15.45 1.96
CA ILE A 32 -0.58 -16.29 0.92
C ILE A 32 -1.53 -16.33 -0.27
N LYS A 33 -1.09 -15.79 -1.41
CA LYS A 33 -1.79 -15.87 -2.70
C LYS A 33 -1.36 -17.08 -3.51
N ASN A 34 -0.08 -17.45 -3.41
CA ASN A 34 0.48 -18.58 -4.13
C ASN A 34 1.71 -19.15 -3.41
N THR A 35 2.02 -20.43 -3.68
CA THR A 35 3.20 -21.12 -3.16
C THR A 35 4.04 -21.63 -4.32
N ILE A 36 5.32 -21.26 -4.35
CA ILE A 36 6.28 -21.77 -5.34
C ILE A 36 7.02 -22.93 -4.68
N ALA A 37 6.41 -24.11 -4.75
CA ALA A 37 6.89 -25.31 -4.04
C ALA A 37 8.34 -25.69 -4.35
N ARG A 38 8.81 -25.43 -5.58
CA ARG A 38 10.20 -25.70 -5.99
C ARG A 38 11.26 -24.86 -5.26
N ALA A 39 10.87 -23.71 -4.70
CA ALA A 39 11.81 -22.77 -4.09
C ALA A 39 11.48 -22.46 -2.63
N THR A 40 10.45 -23.08 -2.05
CA THR A 40 9.97 -22.78 -0.69
C THR A 40 9.69 -21.27 -0.50
N ILE A 41 9.12 -20.64 -1.54
CA ILE A 41 8.79 -19.21 -1.58
C ILE A 41 7.26 -19.04 -1.54
N PHE A 42 6.80 -18.11 -0.73
CA PHE A 42 5.42 -17.66 -0.71
C PHE A 42 5.26 -16.34 -1.46
N GLN A 43 4.22 -16.25 -2.26
CA GLN A 43 3.74 -15.00 -2.83
C GLN A 43 2.65 -14.46 -1.91
N LEU A 44 2.92 -13.31 -1.31
CA LEU A 44 2.00 -12.60 -0.45
C LEU A 44 1.29 -11.47 -1.20
N GLY A 45 0.06 -11.19 -0.81
CA GLY A 45 -0.72 -10.07 -1.33
C GLY A 45 -1.93 -9.80 -0.44
N TYR A 46 -2.66 -8.74 -0.74
CA TYR A 46 -3.88 -8.41 0.02
C TYR A 46 -4.91 -9.54 -0.11
N PRO A 47 -5.64 -9.86 0.99
CA PRO A 47 -6.65 -10.90 0.96
C PRO A 47 -7.83 -10.55 0.06
N ASN A 48 -8.25 -9.28 0.10
CA ASN A 48 -9.37 -8.73 -0.67
C ASN A 48 -9.18 -7.22 -0.89
N GLU A 49 -10.13 -6.61 -1.60
CA GLU A 49 -10.11 -5.18 -1.91
C GLU A 49 -10.33 -4.29 -0.68
N GLU A 50 -11.19 -4.71 0.26
CA GLU A 50 -11.46 -3.96 1.50
C GLU A 50 -10.18 -3.72 2.32
N VAL A 51 -9.40 -4.78 2.55
CA VAL A 51 -8.12 -4.70 3.28
C VAL A 51 -7.11 -3.85 2.52
N ARG A 52 -7.09 -3.94 1.18
CA ARG A 52 -6.22 -3.09 0.35
C ARG A 52 -6.59 -1.61 0.50
N PHE A 53 -7.87 -1.27 0.38
CA PHE A 53 -8.35 0.11 0.49
C PHE A 53 -8.16 0.66 1.91
N GLY A 54 -8.48 -0.12 2.94
CA GLY A 54 -8.24 0.26 4.33
C GLY A 54 -6.77 0.55 4.60
N PHE A 55 -5.86 -0.30 4.12
CA PHE A 55 -4.43 -0.07 4.26
C PHE A 55 -3.96 1.21 3.55
N LEU A 56 -4.40 1.45 2.32
CA LEU A 56 -4.08 2.68 1.59
C LEU A 56 -4.63 3.92 2.30
N HIS A 57 -5.86 3.84 2.83
CA HIS A 57 -6.47 4.92 3.59
C HIS A 57 -5.67 5.28 4.86
N GLU A 58 -5.04 4.30 5.52
CA GLU A 58 -4.11 4.55 6.63
C GLU A 58 -2.78 5.18 6.18
N LEU A 59 -2.28 4.83 5.00
CA LEU A 59 -1.01 5.33 4.49
C LEU A 59 -1.11 6.73 3.87
N LEU A 60 -2.22 7.07 3.22
CA LEU A 60 -2.39 8.34 2.51
C LEU A 60 -2.05 9.59 3.36
N PRO A 61 -2.46 9.70 4.64
CA PRO A 61 -2.07 10.83 5.49
C PRO A 61 -0.57 10.91 5.79
N LEU A 62 0.16 9.80 5.71
CA LEU A 62 1.61 9.76 5.98
C LEU A 62 2.43 10.21 4.78
N TYR A 63 1.88 10.07 3.57
CA TYR A 63 2.54 10.38 2.30
C TYR A 63 1.98 11.60 1.59
N SER A 64 0.95 12.24 2.12
CA SER A 64 0.36 13.44 1.54
C SER A 64 -0.02 14.42 2.63
N SER A 65 -0.27 15.68 2.26
CA SER A 65 -0.83 16.67 3.18
C SER A 65 -2.32 16.46 3.46
N LEU A 66 -2.90 15.33 3.04
CA LEU A 66 -4.32 15.03 3.25
C LEU A 66 -4.55 14.55 4.68
N THR A 67 -5.51 15.17 5.35
CA THR A 67 -6.03 14.65 6.61
C THR A 67 -7.01 13.51 6.35
N ARG A 68 -7.18 12.65 7.35
CA ARG A 68 -8.13 11.52 7.31
C ARG A 68 -9.56 11.94 6.96
N THR A 69 -9.97 13.13 7.37
CA THR A 69 -11.29 13.73 7.06
C THR A 69 -11.45 14.10 5.58
N ASN A 70 -10.35 14.36 4.88
CA ASN A 70 -10.37 14.90 3.53
C ASN A 70 -10.08 13.82 2.47
N ILE A 71 -9.57 12.65 2.87
CA ILE A 71 -9.24 11.55 1.95
C ILE A 71 -10.49 11.08 1.20
N ASP A 72 -11.57 10.80 1.91
CA ASP A 72 -12.81 10.31 1.30
C ASP A 72 -13.37 11.30 0.26
N ILE A 73 -13.26 12.61 0.55
CA ILE A 73 -13.68 13.67 -0.36
C ILE A 73 -12.79 13.70 -1.61
N VAL A 74 -11.47 13.67 -1.44
CA VAL A 74 -10.52 13.70 -2.57
C VAL A 74 -10.65 12.46 -3.45
N VAL A 75 -10.90 11.28 -2.85
CA VAL A 75 -11.14 10.04 -3.60
C VAL A 75 -12.43 10.14 -4.42
N LEU A 76 -13.50 10.69 -3.85
CA LEU A 76 -14.75 10.92 -4.56
C LEU A 76 -14.59 11.91 -5.73
N GLU A 77 -13.91 13.03 -5.50
CA GLU A 77 -13.62 14.03 -6.54
C GLU A 77 -12.80 13.43 -7.68
N LEU A 78 -11.75 12.65 -7.37
CA LEU A 78 -10.96 11.95 -8.37
C LEU A 78 -11.79 10.94 -9.16
N TYR A 79 -12.67 10.19 -8.49
CA TYR A 79 -13.57 9.24 -9.15
C TYR A 79 -14.48 9.95 -10.15
N GLU A 80 -15.12 11.06 -9.75
CA GLU A 80 -15.96 11.85 -10.65
C GLU A 80 -15.19 12.42 -11.84
N LEU A 81 -13.95 12.88 -11.63
CA LEU A 81 -13.10 13.40 -12.70
C LEU A 81 -12.75 12.30 -13.70
N PHE A 82 -12.45 11.09 -13.24
CA PHE A 82 -12.21 9.95 -14.13
C PHE A 82 -13.48 9.53 -14.89
N ASP A 83 -14.63 9.50 -14.22
CA ASP A 83 -15.91 9.16 -14.85
C ASP A 83 -16.30 10.17 -15.95
N LYS A 84 -16.01 11.46 -15.71
CA LYS A 84 -16.20 12.55 -16.70
C LYS A 84 -15.12 12.57 -17.79
N GLY A 85 -14.07 11.77 -17.68
CA GLY A 85 -12.92 11.78 -18.59
C GLY A 85 -12.02 13.02 -18.48
N ASP A 86 -12.15 13.81 -17.41
CA ASP A 86 -11.35 15.01 -17.17
C ASP A 86 -10.00 14.66 -16.52
N LEU A 87 -9.07 14.18 -17.36
CA LEU A 87 -7.73 13.85 -16.92
C LEU A 87 -6.95 15.09 -16.42
N ALA A 88 -7.22 16.28 -16.98
CA ALA A 88 -6.52 17.50 -16.58
C ALA A 88 -6.90 17.91 -15.15
N GLY A 89 -8.19 17.81 -14.80
CA GLY A 89 -8.67 17.97 -13.44
C GLY A 89 -8.06 16.93 -12.50
N ALA A 90 -8.09 15.64 -12.87
CA ALA A 90 -7.55 14.56 -12.04
C ALA A 90 -6.06 14.79 -11.72
N MET A 91 -5.27 15.22 -12.70
CA MET A 91 -3.84 15.49 -12.53
C MET A 91 -3.54 16.61 -11.53
N LYS A 92 -4.45 17.57 -11.30
CA LYS A 92 -4.28 18.59 -10.26
C LYS A 92 -4.32 17.96 -8.86
N HIS A 93 -5.27 17.07 -8.60
CA HIS A 93 -5.38 16.36 -7.32
C HIS A 93 -4.18 15.43 -7.10
N VAL A 94 -3.77 14.69 -8.14
CA VAL A 94 -2.56 13.84 -8.08
C VAL A 94 -1.33 14.67 -7.75
N SER A 95 -1.16 15.84 -8.36
CA SER A 95 -0.03 16.72 -8.09
C SER A 95 0.01 17.20 -6.64
N VAL A 96 -1.15 17.52 -6.05
CA VAL A 96 -1.25 17.92 -4.64
C VAL A 96 -0.91 16.76 -3.70
N ILE A 97 -1.40 15.56 -3.98
CA ILE A 97 -1.09 14.34 -3.21
C ILE A 97 0.42 14.09 -3.23
N LEU A 98 1.03 14.14 -4.41
CA LEU A 98 2.46 13.88 -4.60
C LEU A 98 3.35 15.02 -4.07
N ALA A 99 2.86 16.25 -4.03
CA ALA A 99 3.61 17.37 -3.46
C ALA A 99 3.85 17.22 -1.94
N GLY A 100 3.03 16.43 -1.25
CA GLY A 100 3.25 16.05 0.14
C GLY A 100 4.31 14.96 0.34
N ILE A 101 4.72 14.26 -0.73
CA ILE A 101 5.83 13.31 -0.68
C ILE A 101 7.13 14.11 -0.74
N ILE A 102 7.90 14.10 0.35
CA ILE A 102 9.20 14.75 0.41
C ILE A 102 10.09 14.15 -0.69
N TYR A 103 10.64 15.01 -1.57
CA TYR A 103 11.69 14.62 -2.52
C TYR A 103 12.88 14.04 -1.73
N GLY A 104 13.02 12.71 -1.70
CA GLY A 104 14.09 12.05 -0.94
C GLY A 104 13.82 10.60 -0.50
N ASN A 105 12.59 10.10 -0.59
CA ASN A 105 12.26 8.70 -0.24
C ASN A 105 12.54 7.68 -1.36
N ILE A 106 13.50 7.95 -2.24
CA ILE A 106 14.03 6.92 -3.17
C ILE A 106 15.16 6.23 -2.41
N PRO A 107 15.01 4.98 -1.97
CA PRO A 107 16.14 4.23 -1.42
C PRO A 107 17.21 4.10 -2.50
N ASN A 108 18.48 4.27 -2.12
CA ASN A 108 19.62 3.94 -3.00
C ASN A 108 19.59 2.48 -3.46
#